data_AF-A0A4U6CXQ0-F1
#
_entry.id   AF-A0A4U6CXQ0-F1
#
_cell.length_a   1.000
_cell.length_b   1.000
_cell.length_c   1.000
_cell.angle_alpha   90.00
_cell.angle_beta   90.00
_cell.angle_gamma   90.00
#
_symmetry.space_group_name_H-M   'P 1'
#
loop_
_entity.id
_entity.type
_entity.pdbx_description
1 polymer ?
#
loop_
_entity_poly.entity_id
_entity_poly.type
_entity_poly.pdbx_seq_one_letter_code
_entity_poly.pdbx_strand_id
1 'polypeptide(L)'
;MINLILVIFAIISSIICIPIGFVFEIISAFRYERSRKKIYLYLSKVMRGIAICIDMLGNACCGAFFNAILITKGGYYFGRTGETISSALGKNQLKGTLTKAGNFLANILDWIDDEHCFNSIQEF
;
A
#
# COMPACT_ATOMS: atom_id res chain seq x y z
N MET A 1 -17.61 12.50 16.12
CA MET A 1 -17.52 13.64 15.18
C MET A 1 -16.13 14.24 15.08
N ILE A 2 -15.35 14.35 16.17
CA ILE A 2 -13.97 14.89 16.11
C ILE A 2 -13.06 14.15 15.11
N ASN A 3 -13.12 12.82 15.05
CA ASN A 3 -12.32 12.03 14.09
C ASN A 3 -12.66 12.33 12.63
N LEU A 4 -13.92 12.69 12.34
CA LEU A 4 -14.32 13.08 10.99
C LEU A 4 -13.66 14.41 10.59
N ILE A 5 -13.61 15.37 11.52
CA ILE A 5 -12.93 16.66 11.31
C ILE A 5 -11.43 16.43 11.09
N LEU A 6 -10.80 15.55 11.89
CA LEU A 6 -9.39 15.20 11.72
C LEU A 6 -9.10 14.59 10.34
N VAL A 7 -9.97 13.69 9.86
CA VAL A 7 -9.83 13.09 8.53
C VAL A 7 -9.98 14.14 7.42
N ILE A 8 -10.99 15.01 7.51
CA ILE A 8 -11.19 16.09 6.52
C ILE A 8 -9.98 17.01 6.49
N PHE A 9 -9.49 17.43 7.65
CA PHE A 9 -8.28 18.25 7.76
C PHE A 9 -7.06 17.54 7.18
N ALA A 10 -6.86 16.26 7.50
CA ALA A 10 -5.77 15.45 6.98
C ALA A 10 -5.82 15.37 5.44
N ILE A 11 -7.00 15.13 4.86
CA ILE A 11 -7.18 15.09 3.40
C ILE A 11 -6.81 16.44 2.77
N ILE A 12 -7.35 17.54 3.27
CA ILE A 12 -7.04 18.89 2.76
C ILE A 12 -5.53 19.19 2.87
N SER A 13 -4.93 18.89 4.01
CA SER A 13 -3.49 19.08 4.22
C SER A 13 -2.65 18.22 3.28
N SER A 14 -3.07 16.98 3.01
CA SER A 14 -2.35 16.04 2.15
C SER A 14 -2.29 16.51 0.70
N ILE A 15 -3.38 17.11 0.19
CA ILE A 15 -3.45 17.69 -1.17
C ILE A 15 -2.39 18.77 -1.39
N ILE A 16 -2.00 19.48 -0.32
CA ILE A 16 -0.99 20.54 -0.39
C ILE A 16 0.41 19.98 -0.08
N CYS A 17 0.55 19.23 1.01
CA CYS A 17 1.85 18.79 1.51
C CYS A 17 2.48 17.69 0.65
N ILE A 18 1.70 16.73 0.13
CA ILE A 18 2.26 15.60 -0.65
C ILE A 18 2.91 16.09 -1.95
N PRO A 19 2.27 16.94 -2.79
CA PRO A 19 2.91 17.44 -4.01
C PRO A 19 4.18 18.23 -3.73
N ILE A 20 4.16 19.10 -2.71
CA ILE A 20 5.33 19.90 -2.32
C ILE A 20 6.47 19.00 -1.84
N GLY A 21 6.18 18.06 -0.95
CA GLY A 21 7.16 17.11 -0.44
C GLY A 21 7.75 16.26 -1.56
N PHE A 22 6.92 15.79 -2.49
CA PHE A 22 7.36 15.00 -3.63
C PHE A 22 8.31 15.77 -4.56
N VAL A 23 8.00 17.02 -4.88
CA VAL A 23 8.91 17.89 -5.65
C VAL A 23 10.23 18.09 -4.91
N PHE A 24 10.18 18.27 -3.58
CA PHE A 24 11.38 18.43 -2.76
C PHE A 24 12.25 17.16 -2.73
N GLU A 25 11.65 15.98 -2.70
CA GLU A 25 12.36 14.69 -2.81
C GLU A 25 13.08 14.56 -4.15
N ILE A 26 12.43 14.95 -5.25
CA ILE A 26 13.05 14.95 -6.58
C ILE A 26 14.26 15.88 -6.61
N ILE A 27 14.11 17.13 -6.15
CA ILE A 27 15.20 18.11 -6.11
C ILE A 27 16.36 17.59 -5.24
N SER A 28 16.03 17.00 -4.08
CA SER A 28 17.01 16.44 -3.15
C SER A 28 17.80 15.30 -3.77
N ALA A 29 17.16 14.42 -4.56
CA ALA A 29 17.85 13.36 -5.28
C ALA A 29 18.97 13.91 -6.17
N PHE A 30 18.70 14.97 -6.95
CA PHE A 30 19.71 15.59 -7.82
C PHE A 30 20.76 16.42 -7.06
N ARG A 31 20.40 16.97 -5.89
CA ARG A 31 21.32 17.79 -5.07
C ARG A 31 22.31 16.95 -4.28
N TYR A 32 21.87 15.82 -3.70
CA TYR A 32 22.69 15.00 -2.82
C TYR A 32 23.45 13.90 -3.55
N GLU A 33 22.91 13.36 -4.65
CA GLU A 33 23.53 12.23 -5.34
C GLU A 33 24.28 12.67 -6.61
N ARG A 34 25.57 12.33 -6.69
CA ARG A 34 26.43 12.69 -7.82
C ARG A 34 26.35 11.77 -9.04
N SER A 35 25.75 10.58 -8.90
CA SER A 35 25.69 9.58 -9.97
C SER A 35 24.25 9.27 -10.37
N ARG A 36 24.00 9.17 -11.67
CA ARG A 36 22.67 8.81 -12.23
C ARG A 36 22.11 7.53 -11.61
N LYS A 37 22.96 6.53 -11.34
CA LYS A 37 22.54 5.26 -10.72
C LYS A 37 22.03 5.47 -9.28
N LYS A 38 22.69 6.34 -8.51
CA LYS A 38 22.28 6.64 -7.14
C LYS A 38 21.01 7.49 -7.09
N ILE A 39 20.89 8.48 -8.00
CA ILE A 39 19.66 9.27 -8.18
C ILE A 39 18.47 8.34 -8.46
N TYR A 40 18.62 7.43 -9.44
CA TYR A 40 17.58 6.46 -9.76
C TYR A 40 17.20 5.58 -8.56
N LEU A 41 18.20 5.06 -7.82
CA LEU A 41 17.97 4.24 -6.64
C LEU A 41 17.24 5.01 -5.54
N TYR A 42 17.60 6.29 -5.31
CA TYR A 42 16.93 7.16 -4.35
C TYR A 42 15.46 7.37 -4.71
N LEU A 43 15.18 7.79 -5.95
CA LEU A 43 13.82 8.02 -6.43
C LEU A 43 12.99 6.73 -6.38
N SER A 44 13.57 5.59 -6.77
CA SER A 44 12.90 4.29 -6.69
C SER A 44 12.48 3.95 -5.26
N LYS A 45 13.33 4.22 -4.26
CA LYS A 45 12.98 4.04 -2.84
C LYS A 45 11.83 4.96 -2.41
N VAL A 46 11.84 6.23 -2.83
CA VAL A 46 10.76 7.18 -2.54
C VAL A 46 9.44 6.70 -3.14
N MET A 47 9.43 6.29 -4.43
CA MET A 47 8.22 5.76 -5.07
C MET A 47 7.69 4.52 -4.37
N ARG A 48 8.58 3.58 -3.99
CA ARG A 48 8.20 2.38 -3.24
C ARG A 48 7.57 2.72 -1.89
N GLY A 49 8.13 3.68 -1.17
CA GLY A 49 7.57 4.16 0.10
C GLY A 49 6.16 4.73 -0.09
N ILE A 50 5.95 5.57 -1.11
CA ILE A 50 4.63 6.12 -1.44
C ILE A 50 3.63 5.02 -1.78
N ALA A 51 4.03 4.04 -2.60
CA ALA A 51 3.17 2.91 -2.97
C ALA A 51 2.71 2.12 -1.73
N ILE A 52 3.63 1.82 -0.80
CA ILE A 52 3.31 1.14 0.47
C ILE A 52 2.33 1.97 1.31
N CYS A 53 2.55 3.29 1.43
CA CYS A 53 1.65 4.15 2.21
C CYS A 53 0.23 4.19 1.63
N ILE A 54 0.11 4.28 0.30
CA ILE A 54 -1.19 4.27 -0.38
C ILE A 54 -1.88 2.91 -0.21
N ASP A 55 -1.12 1.81 -0.31
CA ASP A 55 -1.63 0.45 -0.12
C ASP A 55 -2.16 0.25 1.32
N MET A 56 -1.41 0.66 2.34
CA MET A 56 -1.84 0.63 3.74
C MET A 56 -3.09 1.49 4.00
N LEU A 57 -3.15 2.70 3.41
CA LEU A 57 -4.31 3.57 3.52
C LEU A 57 -5.54 2.91 2.87
N GLY A 58 -5.37 2.33 1.68
CA GLY A 58 -6.41 1.59 0.98
C GLY A 58 -6.95 0.44 1.82
N ASN A 59 -6.07 -0.36 2.42
CA ASN A 59 -6.49 -1.45 3.31
C ASN A 59 -7.30 -0.92 4.51
N ALA A 60 -6.80 0.09 5.21
CA ALA A 60 -7.46 0.66 6.38
C ALA A 60 -8.83 1.28 6.05
N CYS A 61 -8.95 2.00 4.93
CA CYS A 61 -10.19 2.65 4.52
C CYS A 61 -11.21 1.69 3.92
N CYS A 62 -10.76 0.71 3.15
CA CYS A 62 -11.63 -0.18 2.37
C CYS A 62 -11.75 -1.59 2.97
N GLY A 63 -11.26 -1.82 4.19
CA GLY A 63 -11.23 -3.15 4.81
C GLY A 63 -12.57 -3.87 4.81
N ALA A 64 -13.66 -3.23 5.23
CA ALA A 64 -14.99 -3.83 5.22
C ALA A 64 -15.46 -4.23 3.81
N PHE A 65 -15.15 -3.40 2.80
CA PHE A 65 -15.46 -3.68 1.40
C PHE A 65 -14.66 -4.88 0.89
N PHE A 66 -13.35 -4.90 1.12
CA PHE A 66 -12.47 -6.01 0.74
C PHE A 66 -12.85 -7.31 1.45
N ASN A 67 -13.21 -7.26 2.72
CA ASN A 67 -13.70 -8.40 3.49
C ASN A 67 -14.97 -9.02 2.88
N ALA A 68 -15.84 -8.20 2.30
CA ALA A 68 -17.08 -8.67 1.68
C ALA A 68 -16.85 -9.34 0.31
N ILE A 69 -15.85 -8.91 -0.45
CA ILE A 69 -15.69 -9.32 -1.86
C ILE A 69 -14.48 -10.24 -2.10
N LEU A 70 -13.39 -10.12 -1.33
CA LEU A 70 -12.11 -10.76 -1.63
C LEU A 70 -11.86 -12.05 -0.83
N ILE A 71 -12.56 -12.27 0.29
CA ILE A 71 -12.34 -13.43 1.16
C ILE A 71 -13.61 -14.23 1.42
N THR A 72 -13.44 -15.53 1.64
CA THR A 72 -14.48 -16.44 2.11
C THR A 72 -14.54 -16.48 3.64
N LYS A 73 -15.57 -17.11 4.19
CA LYS A 73 -15.70 -17.31 5.64
C LYS A 73 -14.46 -18.01 6.21
N GLY A 74 -13.95 -17.50 7.33
CA GLY A 74 -12.73 -18.01 7.98
C GLY A 74 -11.42 -17.41 7.47
N GLY A 75 -11.49 -16.49 6.50
CA GLY A 75 -10.32 -15.75 6.02
C GLY A 75 -9.74 -14.75 7.03
N TYR A 76 -8.51 -14.30 6.75
CA TYR A 76 -7.88 -13.21 7.46
C TYR A 76 -8.48 -11.87 7.01
N TYR A 77 -8.86 -11.01 7.97
CA TYR A 77 -9.57 -9.77 7.67
C TYR A 77 -8.62 -8.66 7.19
N PHE A 78 -9.06 -7.95 6.14
CA PHE A 78 -8.56 -6.64 5.73
C PHE A 78 -8.99 -5.55 6.73
N GLY A 79 -8.32 -4.40 6.67
CA GLY A 79 -8.65 -3.22 7.49
C GLY A 79 -7.73 -2.99 8.69
N ARG A 80 -6.71 -3.82 8.90
CA ARG A 80 -5.73 -3.57 9.96
C ARG A 80 -4.90 -2.34 9.64
N THR A 81 -4.90 -1.36 10.54
CA THR A 81 -4.08 -0.14 10.38
C THR A 81 -2.60 -0.49 10.30
N GLY A 82 -1.91 0.05 9.31
CA GLY A 82 -0.49 -0.21 9.07
C GLY A 82 -0.19 -1.48 8.27
N GLU A 83 -1.22 -2.23 7.85
CA GLU A 83 -1.07 -3.40 6.99
C GLU A 83 -1.41 -3.07 5.53
N THR A 84 -0.62 -3.56 4.58
CA THR A 84 -0.92 -3.44 3.14
C THR A 84 -2.02 -4.40 2.68
N ILE A 85 -2.71 -4.07 1.59
CA ILE A 85 -3.68 -4.98 0.94
C ILE A 85 -2.96 -6.24 0.49
N SER A 86 -1.76 -6.10 -0.08
CA SER A 86 -0.89 -7.19 -0.50
C SER A 86 -0.55 -8.17 0.64
N SER A 87 -0.25 -7.68 1.85
CA SER A 87 -0.03 -8.53 3.04
C SER A 87 -1.27 -9.36 3.39
N ALA A 88 -2.43 -8.71 3.43
CA ALA A 88 -3.69 -9.38 3.76
C ALA A 88 -4.10 -10.39 2.67
N LEU A 89 -3.85 -10.09 1.38
CA LEU A 89 -4.03 -11.03 0.28
C LEU A 89 -3.10 -12.25 0.44
N GLY A 90 -1.80 -12.03 0.71
CA GLY A 90 -0.83 -13.11 0.91
C GLY A 90 -1.22 -14.06 2.04
N LYS A 91 -1.65 -13.52 3.20
CA LYS A 91 -2.16 -14.33 4.32
C LYS A 91 -3.37 -15.18 3.94
N ASN A 92 -4.23 -14.66 3.08
CA ASN A 92 -5.40 -15.40 2.59
C ASN A 92 -5.08 -16.38 1.46
N GLN A 93 -4.07 -16.11 0.62
CA GLN A 93 -3.54 -17.08 -0.34
C GLN A 93 -2.99 -18.30 0.40
N LEU A 94 -2.16 -18.09 1.44
CA LEU A 94 -1.62 -19.18 2.27
C LEU A 94 -2.71 -20.02 2.95
N LYS A 95 -3.82 -19.38 3.34
CA LYS A 95 -4.96 -20.05 3.97
C LYS A 95 -5.94 -20.67 2.96
N GLY A 96 -5.81 -20.37 1.67
CA GLY A 96 -6.79 -20.78 0.65
C GLY A 96 -8.18 -20.16 0.86
N THR A 97 -8.26 -18.97 1.46
CA THR A 97 -9.52 -18.32 1.85
C THR A 97 -9.89 -17.11 0.96
N LEU A 98 -9.25 -16.98 -0.21
CA LEU A 98 -9.62 -15.96 -1.19
C LEU A 98 -10.84 -16.39 -2.03
N THR A 99 -11.70 -15.44 -2.35
CA THR A 99 -12.73 -15.62 -3.38
C THR A 99 -12.09 -15.67 -4.78
N LYS A 100 -12.89 -15.90 -5.83
CA LYS A 100 -12.39 -15.79 -7.21
C LYS A 100 -11.86 -14.38 -7.51
N ALA A 101 -12.52 -13.35 -7.01
CA ALA A 101 -12.07 -11.97 -7.16
C ALA A 101 -10.78 -11.71 -6.37
N GLY A 102 -10.68 -12.24 -5.15
CA GLY A 102 -9.46 -12.19 -4.34
C GLY A 102 -8.27 -12.85 -5.03
N ASN A 103 -8.46 -14.06 -5.56
CA ASN A 103 -7.41 -14.79 -6.30
C ASN A 103 -7.01 -14.04 -7.58
N PHE A 104 -7.97 -13.49 -8.32
CA PHE A 104 -7.68 -12.70 -9.51
C PHE A 104 -6.80 -11.47 -9.18
N LEU A 105 -7.15 -10.74 -8.12
CA LEU A 105 -6.37 -9.59 -7.68
C LEU A 105 -4.97 -9.99 -7.20
N ALA A 106 -4.85 -11.05 -6.40
CA ALA A 106 -3.56 -11.52 -5.90
C ALA A 106 -2.65 -11.98 -7.06
N ASN A 107 -3.20 -12.71 -8.03
CA ASN A 107 -2.46 -13.15 -9.22
C ASN A 107 -2.00 -11.99 -10.10
N ILE A 108 -2.75 -10.89 -10.18
CA ILE A 108 -2.28 -9.67 -10.87
C ILE A 108 -1.05 -9.11 -10.18
N LEU A 109 -1.05 -9.03 -8.85
CA LEU A 109 0.08 -8.52 -8.09
C LEU A 109 1.31 -9.43 -8.23
N ASP A 110 1.11 -10.74 -8.12
CA ASP A 110 2.17 -11.74 -8.28
C ASP A 110 2.71 -11.81 -9.72
N TRP A 111 1.93 -11.36 -10.72
CA TRP A 111 2.41 -11.21 -12.09
C TRP A 111 3.25 -9.94 -12.31
N ILE A 112 2.96 -8.86 -11.57
CA ILE A 112 3.70 -7.59 -11.66
C ILE A 112 5.07 -7.73 -10.97
N ASP A 113 5.10 -8.38 -9.82
CA ASP A 113 6.29 -8.64 -9.01
C ASP A 113 6.20 -10.08 -8.50
N ASP A 114 7.23 -10.89 -8.77
CA ASP A 114 7.12 -12.34 -8.55
C ASP A 114 6.88 -12.65 -7.06
N GLU A 115 5.86 -13.48 -6.80
CA GLU A 115 5.39 -13.80 -5.45
C GLU A 115 5.10 -12.56 -4.57
N HIS A 116 4.70 -11.44 -5.17
CA HIS A 116 4.51 -10.15 -4.49
C HIS A 116 3.72 -10.24 -3.19
N CYS A 117 2.57 -10.91 -3.21
CA CYS A 117 1.67 -10.98 -2.06
C CYS A 117 2.30 -11.79 -0.92
N PHE A 118 2.98 -12.89 -1.23
CA PHE A 118 3.70 -13.68 -0.24
C PHE A 118 4.86 -12.89 0.37
N ASN A 119 5.65 -12.23 -0.47
CA ASN A 119 6.78 -11.39 -0.07
C ASN A 119 6.36 -10.13 0.71
N SER A 120 5.08 -9.75 0.64
CA SER A 120 4.53 -8.59 1.32
C SER A 120 3.89 -8.91 2.68
N ILE A 121 3.88 -10.17 3.13
CA ILE A 121 3.27 -10.57 4.41
C ILE A 121 3.99 -9.87 5.57
N GLN A 122 3.21 -9.11 6.34
CA GLN A 122 3.67 -8.44 7.56
C GLN A 122 3.19 -9.20 8.81
N GLU A 123 4.09 -9.46 9.75
CA GLU A 123 3.74 -10.01 11.08
C GLU A 123 3.28 -8.88 12.01
N PHE A 124 2.22 -9.14 12.79
CA PHE A 124 1.63 -8.17 13.72
C PHE A 124 1.05 -8.84 14.97
#